data_AF-A0A359E2U0-F1
#
_entry.id   AF-A0A359E2U0-F1
#
_cell.length_a   1.000
_cell.length_b   1.000
_cell.length_c   1.000
_cell.angle_alpha   90.00
_cell.angle_beta   90.00
_cell.angle_gamma   90.00
#
_symmetry.space_group_name_H-M   'P 1'
#
loop_
_entity.id
_entity.type
_entity.pdbx_description
1 polymer ?
#
loop_
_entity_poly.entity_id
_entity_poly.type
_entity_poly.pdbx_seq_one_letter_code
_entity_poly.pdbx_strand_id
1 'polypeptide(L)'
;MGVMKRAKEEDYPPAPPINTEEWYEVYAISDGSRFEIEVAPGFGYGVRFLGIDVPSIYAGGDSADYYSGAAADYLQNLLEG
;
A
#
# COMPACT_ATOMS: atom_id res chain seq x y z
N MET A 1 -22.92 5.08 18.04
CA MET A 1 -22.65 6.51 17.75
C MET A 1 -21.30 6.80 17.09
N GLY A 2 -20.35 5.86 16.99
CA GLY A 2 -19.02 6.14 16.38
C GLY A 2 -18.99 6.35 14.86
N VAL A 3 -19.94 5.77 14.11
CA VAL A 3 -19.97 5.89 12.63
C VAL A 3 -20.23 7.34 12.18
N MET A 4 -21.18 8.04 12.81
CA MET A 4 -21.50 9.43 12.48
C MET A 4 -20.37 10.40 12.82
N LYS A 5 -19.60 10.14 13.88
CA LYS A 5 -18.43 10.96 14.24
C LYS A 5 -17.29 10.78 13.25
N ARG A 6 -17.02 9.53 12.84
CA ARG A 6 -16.04 9.21 11.80
C ARG A 6 -16.40 9.84 10.46
N ALA A 7 -17.67 9.83 10.09
CA ALA A 7 -18.16 10.48 8.87
C ALA A 7 -18.00 12.02 8.88
N LYS A 8 -17.88 12.63 10.07
CA LYS A 8 -17.63 14.06 10.26
C LYS A 8 -16.16 14.39 10.53
N GLU A 9 -15.27 13.41 10.46
CA GLU A 9 -13.84 13.55 10.79
C GLU A 9 -13.58 14.00 12.24
N GLU A 10 -14.57 13.85 13.13
CA GLU A 10 -14.46 14.18 14.55
C GLU A 10 -13.75 13.08 15.37
N ASP A 11 -13.59 11.91 14.77
CA ASP A 11 -13.00 10.72 15.38
C ASP A 11 -12.38 9.86 14.26
N TYR A 12 -11.22 9.26 14.52
CA TYR A 12 -10.53 8.42 13.54
C TYR A 12 -10.62 6.96 14.00
N PRO A 13 -10.76 5.99 13.07
CA PRO A 13 -10.68 4.58 13.46
C PRO A 13 -9.34 4.32 14.14
N PRO A 14 -9.30 3.51 15.21
CA PRO A 14 -8.03 3.13 15.83
C PRO A 14 -7.22 2.33 14.81
N ALA A 15 -6.15 2.94 14.31
CA ALA A 15 -5.14 2.24 13.53
C ALA A 15 -4.12 1.59 14.50
N PRO A 16 -3.62 0.39 14.20
CA PRO A 16 -2.48 -0.17 14.94
C PRO A 16 -1.31 0.82 14.91
N PRO A 17 -0.57 0.99 16.02
CA PRO A 17 0.65 1.79 16.00
C PRO A 17 1.70 1.11 15.12
N ILE A 18 2.50 1.92 14.40
CA ILE A 18 3.61 1.42 13.59
C ILE A 18 4.91 1.59 14.38
N ASN A 19 5.69 0.53 14.49
CA ASN A 19 7.02 0.55 15.08
C ASN A 19 8.07 0.63 13.96
N THR A 20 8.80 1.74 13.88
CA THR A 20 9.81 1.96 12.84
C THR A 20 11.09 1.12 13.01
N GLU A 21 11.24 0.42 14.13
CA GLU A 21 12.39 -0.45 14.40
C GLU A 21 12.11 -1.94 14.08
N GLU A 22 10.88 -2.26 13.69
CA GLU A 22 10.45 -3.62 13.37
C GLU A 22 10.47 -3.85 11.85
N TRP A 23 10.85 -5.06 11.45
CA TRP A 23 10.69 -5.52 10.07
C TRP A 23 9.33 -6.18 9.93
N TYR A 24 8.50 -5.61 9.06
CA TYR A 24 7.18 -6.15 8.76
C TYR A 24 7.20 -7.04 7.52
N GLU A 25 6.38 -8.08 7.55
CA GLU A 25 6.13 -8.93 6.39
C GLU A 25 5.34 -8.17 5.32
N VAL A 26 5.62 -8.49 4.05
CA VAL A 26 4.86 -7.96 2.92
C VAL A 26 3.52 -8.68 2.86
N TYR A 27 2.43 -7.92 2.98
CA TYR A 27 1.06 -8.44 2.96
C TYR A 27 0.54 -8.59 1.53
N ALA A 28 0.73 -7.56 0.70
CA ALA A 28 0.27 -7.54 -0.69
C ALA A 28 1.07 -6.53 -1.53
N ILE A 29 1.16 -6.75 -2.83
CA ILE A 29 1.74 -5.80 -3.78
C ILE A 29 0.63 -5.29 -4.68
N SER A 30 0.50 -3.97 -4.78
CA SER A 30 -0.60 -3.33 -5.52
C SER A 30 -0.14 -2.71 -6.83
N ASP A 31 1.10 -2.22 -6.89
CA ASP A 31 1.68 -1.58 -8.07
C ASP A 31 3.21 -1.52 -7.96
N GLY A 32 3.91 -1.14 -9.04
CA GLY A 32 5.38 -1.05 -9.07
C GLY A 32 6.02 -0.07 -8.07
N SER A 33 5.23 0.77 -7.40
CA SER A 33 5.70 1.68 -6.33
C SER A 33 4.92 1.56 -5.03
N ARG A 34 3.96 0.62 -4.95
CA ARG A 34 3.00 0.53 -3.85
C ARG A 34 2.83 -0.91 -3.39
N PHE A 35 3.00 -1.13 -2.11
CA PHE A 35 2.82 -2.41 -1.45
C PHE A 35 2.25 -2.20 -0.05
N GLU A 36 1.76 -3.26 0.55
CA GLU A 36 1.20 -3.26 1.89
C GLU A 36 2.07 -4.12 2.79
N ILE A 37 2.31 -3.64 4.01
CA ILE A 37 2.96 -4.40 5.08
C ILE A 37 1.93 -4.83 6.12
N GLU A 38 2.09 -6.02 6.70
CA GLU A 38 1.19 -6.50 7.75
C GLU A 38 1.62 -5.96 9.11
N VAL A 39 0.90 -4.96 9.64
CA VAL A 39 1.21 -4.33 10.94
C VAL A 39 0.43 -4.93 12.12
N ALA A 40 -0.63 -5.66 11.82
CA ALA A 40 -1.39 -6.50 12.73
C ALA A 40 -2.05 -7.63 11.93
N PRO A 41 -2.44 -8.76 12.54
CA PRO A 41 -3.01 -9.89 11.81
C PRO A 41 -4.19 -9.49 10.92
N GLY A 42 -4.05 -9.64 9.61
CA GLY A 42 -5.03 -9.28 8.58
C GLY A 42 -5.20 -7.78 8.33
N PHE A 43 -4.28 -6.94 8.84
CA PHE A 43 -4.29 -5.49 8.65
C PHE A 43 -3.08 -5.06 7.80
N GLY A 44 -3.33 -4.82 6.51
CA GLY A 44 -2.38 -4.22 5.59
C GLY A 44 -2.25 -2.71 5.80
N TYR A 45 -1.02 -2.20 5.87
CA TYR A 45 -0.71 -0.79 5.85
C TYR A 45 0.00 -0.42 4.55
N GLY A 46 -0.62 0.47 3.77
CA GLY A 46 -0.10 0.88 2.46
C GLY A 46 1.17 1.73 2.57
N VAL A 47 2.23 1.27 1.92
CA VAL A 47 3.51 1.94 1.78
C VAL A 47 3.73 2.34 0.33
N ARG A 48 4.29 3.53 0.13
CA ARG A 48 4.65 4.06 -1.19
C ARG A 48 6.10 4.52 -1.18
N PHE A 49 6.86 4.15 -2.20
CA PHE A 49 8.19 4.73 -2.38
C PHE A 49 8.11 6.20 -2.75
N LEU A 50 8.78 7.04 -1.97
CA LEU A 50 8.88 8.47 -2.25
C LEU A 50 10.02 8.73 -3.23
N GLY A 51 9.80 9.65 -4.17
CA GLY A 51 10.81 10.05 -5.17
C GLY A 51 10.99 9.08 -6.35
N ILE A 52 10.18 8.03 -6.42
CA ILE A 52 10.15 7.10 -7.55
C ILE A 52 8.88 7.34 -8.36
N ASP A 53 9.03 7.49 -9.67
CA ASP A 53 7.93 7.55 -10.63
C ASP A 53 7.95 6.28 -11.49
N VAL A 54 6.85 5.53 -11.48
CA VAL A 54 6.70 4.27 -12.20
C VAL A 54 5.38 4.27 -12.96
N PRO A 55 5.31 3.59 -14.12
CA PRO A 55 4.07 3.40 -14.83
C PRO A 55 3.06 2.67 -13.93
N SER A 56 1.86 3.21 -13.83
CA SER A 56 0.82 2.69 -12.94
C SER A 56 0.00 1.61 -13.62
N ILE A 57 -0.27 0.51 -12.91
CA ILE A 57 -1.27 -0.48 -13.35
C ILE A 57 -2.67 0.15 -13.37
N TYR A 58 -2.92 1.10 -12.45
CA TYR A 58 -4.20 1.79 -12.30
C TYR A 58 -4.07 3.26 -12.73
N ALA A 59 -3.83 3.50 -14.03
CA ALA A 59 -3.61 4.83 -14.59
C ALA A 59 -4.91 5.57 -14.99
N GLY A 60 -6.09 4.93 -14.87
CA GLY A 60 -7.36 5.57 -15.24
C GLY A 60 -8.50 4.57 -15.45
N GLY A 61 -9.60 5.06 -16.03
CA GLY A 61 -10.92 4.40 -16.07
C GLY A 61 -11.01 3.04 -16.76
N ASP A 62 -9.94 2.57 -17.41
CA ASP A 62 -9.70 1.16 -17.76
C ASP A 62 -8.28 0.98 -18.37
N SER A 63 -7.31 1.77 -17.90
CA SER A 63 -6.02 1.92 -18.59
C SER A 63 -4.85 1.68 -17.65
N ALA A 64 -3.88 0.93 -18.15
CA ALA A 64 -2.58 0.74 -17.54
C ALA A 64 -1.52 1.40 -18.42
N ASP A 65 -0.51 2.00 -17.79
CA ASP A 65 0.62 2.56 -18.51
C ASP A 65 1.50 1.44 -19.10
N TYR A 66 2.19 1.73 -20.20
CA TYR A 66 3.15 0.80 -20.79
C TYR A 66 4.26 0.48 -19.75
N TYR A 67 4.63 -0.80 -19.63
CA TYR A 67 5.55 -1.36 -18.61
C TYR A 67 5.04 -1.43 -17.15
N SER A 68 3.80 -1.05 -16.86
CA SER A 68 3.24 -1.13 -15.49
C SER A 68 3.32 -2.54 -14.89
N GLY A 69 2.93 -3.57 -15.64
CA GLY A 69 3.05 -4.97 -15.19
C GLY A 69 4.50 -5.38 -14.91
N ALA A 70 5.44 -5.02 -15.80
CA ALA A 70 6.85 -5.35 -15.60
C ALA A 70 7.45 -4.65 -14.37
N ALA A 71 7.00 -3.43 -14.07
CA ALA A 71 7.42 -2.70 -12.86
C ALA A 71 6.88 -3.37 -11.58
N ALA A 72 5.63 -3.84 -11.59
CA ALA A 72 5.06 -4.60 -10.49
C ALA A 72 5.75 -5.96 -10.29
N ASP A 73 5.98 -6.71 -11.37
CA ASP A 73 6.71 -7.98 -11.33
C ASP A 73 8.14 -7.79 -10.79
N TYR A 74 8.83 -6.72 -11.21
CA TYR A 74 10.15 -6.39 -10.69
C TYR A 74 10.12 -6.13 -9.19
N LEU A 75 9.15 -5.35 -8.70
CA LEU A 75 9.00 -5.09 -7.28
C LEU A 75 8.71 -6.38 -6.51
N GLN A 76 7.86 -7.26 -7.04
CA GLN A 76 7.58 -8.55 -6.43
C GLN A 76 8.84 -9.39 -6.24
N ASN A 77 9.62 -9.58 -7.30
CA ASN A 77 10.88 -10.33 -7.20
C ASN A 77 11.86 -9.68 -6.22
N LEU A 78 11.92 -8.34 -6.18
CA LEU A 78 12.82 -7.63 -5.25
C LEU A 78 12.44 -7.86 -3.78
N LEU A 79 11.14 -7.97 -3.47
CA LEU A 79 10.64 -8.16 -2.11
C LEU A 79 10.67 -9.63 -1.66
N GLU A 80 10.60 -10.58 -2.60
CA GLU A 80 10.71 -12.02 -2.31
C GLU A 80 12.18 -12.47 -2.07
N GLY A 81 13.16 -11.71 -2.59
CA GLY A 81 14.60 -11.95 -2.42
C GLY A 81 15.21 -12.91 -3.44
#